data_AF-A0A1M3KMN1-F1
#
_entry.id   AF-A0A1M3KMN1-F1
#
_cell.length_a   1.000
_cell.length_b   1.000
_cell.length_c   1.000
_cell.angle_alpha   90.00
_cell.angle_beta   90.00
_cell.angle_gamma   90.00
#
_symmetry.space_group_name_H-M   'P 1'
#
loop_
_entity.id
_entity.type
_entity.pdbx_description
1 polymer ?
#
loop_
_entity_poly.entity_id
_entity_poly.type
_entity_poly.pdbx_seq_one_letter_code
_entity_poly.pdbx_strand_id
1 'polypeptide(L)'
;MKALALGLAVALVSGAVAGAFEEQHFGSFSVYSDEPELIYLDGSIELGAADDFMRARRAAPEASTLVLASDGGHVDEAEAIARQVRGLGLATYVPLQSGCYSACAYIFFAGVDRRATGQLGVHQVSDPGFTALSLQRDLADLLDLLFEFDVDTRIATAMLRTPPEALYVLDGREIAQLGVDVDGARSLDWLDERFGYPFSKWSGDAADACQAITAWSGGYEVCVPAAWIPTSPEPGETYYYQDAEHRMGLLIRDEPGDWTRDELRDIVLDAAAAQSGDGALQELQWPVAGGTFDLMIYPGLRNGSEVLYQHFYRVLPEGGGLQVLVYSAAGQAWQASSLAAQLFSHLRIDDADPAPAAPRIRMRDDRRSGTHPREVESAAR
;
A
#
# COMPACT_ATOMS: atom_id res chain seq x y z
N MET A 1 -52.84 -15.50 41.96
CA MET A 1 -53.65 -14.64 41.07
C MET A 1 -52.88 -13.34 40.89
N LYS A 2 -52.34 -12.96 39.74
CA LYS A 2 -52.79 -13.13 38.35
C LYS A 2 -51.60 -13.52 37.46
N ALA A 3 -51.85 -14.48 36.58
CA ALA A 3 -51.04 -14.72 35.40
C ALA A 3 -51.37 -13.67 34.34
N LEU A 4 -50.37 -13.24 33.57
CA LEU A 4 -50.55 -12.84 32.18
C LEU A 4 -49.32 -13.31 31.42
N ALA A 5 -49.52 -14.28 30.52
CA ALA A 5 -48.55 -14.74 29.55
C ALA A 5 -48.75 -13.97 28.24
N LEU A 6 -47.67 -13.48 27.65
CA LEU A 6 -47.52 -13.12 26.23
C LEU A 6 -46.08 -12.61 26.07
N GLY A 7 -45.25 -12.99 25.12
CA GLY A 7 -45.28 -14.01 24.09
C GLY A 7 -43.83 -14.12 23.62
N LEU A 8 -43.45 -15.31 23.20
CA LEU A 8 -42.13 -15.62 22.67
C LEU A 8 -41.90 -14.82 21.37
N ALA A 9 -41.01 -13.83 21.40
CA ALA A 9 -40.35 -13.34 20.20
C ALA A 9 -38.89 -13.80 20.28
N VAL A 10 -38.62 -14.94 19.66
CA VAL A 10 -37.27 -15.32 19.26
C VAL A 10 -36.84 -14.30 18.22
N ALA A 11 -36.01 -13.34 18.63
CA ALA A 11 -35.09 -12.69 17.71
C ALA A 11 -33.73 -13.37 17.91
N LEU A 12 -33.57 -14.54 17.30
CA LEU A 12 -32.25 -14.97 16.86
C LEU A 12 -31.80 -13.93 15.84
N VAL A 13 -31.03 -12.94 16.28
CA VAL A 13 -30.21 -12.16 15.37
C VAL A 13 -29.07 -13.08 14.94
N SER A 14 -29.41 -14.00 14.05
CA SER A 14 -28.44 -14.62 13.16
C SER A 14 -28.13 -13.59 12.08
N GLY A 15 -27.16 -12.74 12.37
CA GLY A 15 -26.50 -11.90 11.39
C GLY A 15 -25.02 -12.05 11.65
N ALA A 16 -24.37 -12.93 10.91
CA ALA A 16 -22.92 -12.96 10.85
C ALA A 16 -22.45 -11.58 10.38
N VAL A 17 -21.89 -10.79 11.29
CA VAL A 17 -21.05 -9.65 10.89
C VAL A 17 -19.64 -10.21 10.80
N ALA A 18 -19.41 -11.01 9.77
CA ALA A 18 -18.11 -11.52 9.40
C ALA A 18 -17.97 -11.32 7.90
N GLY A 19 -17.08 -10.41 7.52
CA GLY A 19 -16.78 -10.10 6.13
C GLY A 19 -16.56 -8.61 5.86
N ALA A 20 -15.86 -7.89 6.73
CA ALA A 20 -15.09 -6.76 6.20
C ALA A 20 -14.05 -7.34 5.23
N PHE A 21 -13.81 -6.68 4.10
CA PHE A 21 -12.75 -7.04 3.15
C PHE A 21 -11.46 -7.34 3.92
N GLU A 22 -11.07 -8.62 3.96
CA GLU A 22 -9.95 -9.06 4.78
C GLU A 22 -8.68 -8.84 3.98
N GLU A 23 -8.01 -7.73 4.28
CA GLU A 23 -6.66 -7.43 3.83
C GLU A 23 -5.66 -8.23 4.69
N GLN A 24 -4.82 -9.01 4.02
CA GLN A 24 -3.73 -9.76 4.66
C GLN A 24 -2.39 -9.32 4.07
N HIS A 25 -1.46 -8.97 4.96
CA HIS A 25 -0.11 -8.57 4.58
C HIS A 25 0.92 -9.68 4.84
N PHE A 26 1.87 -9.80 3.93
CA PHE A 26 3.03 -10.66 4.00
C PHE A 26 4.24 -9.83 3.55
N GLY A 27 4.91 -9.17 4.50
CA GLY A 27 5.97 -8.22 4.16
C GLY A 27 5.41 -7.06 3.33
N SER A 28 5.98 -6.83 2.16
CA SER A 28 5.53 -5.84 1.17
C SER A 28 4.44 -6.37 0.23
N PHE A 29 3.88 -7.55 0.51
CA PHE A 29 2.79 -8.12 -0.28
C PHE A 29 1.47 -8.01 0.43
N SER A 30 0.42 -7.70 -0.34
CA SER A 30 -0.94 -7.56 0.17
C SER A 30 -1.89 -8.40 -0.69
N VAL A 31 -2.86 -9.06 -0.06
CA VAL A 31 -3.95 -9.78 -0.73
C VAL A 31 -5.28 -9.38 -0.11
N TYR A 32 -6.32 -9.32 -0.95
CA TYR A 32 -7.64 -8.88 -0.55
C TYR A 32 -8.67 -9.96 -0.87
N SER A 33 -9.57 -10.24 0.09
CA SER A 33 -10.57 -11.30 -0.05
C SER A 33 -11.56 -11.12 -1.20
N ASP A 34 -11.77 -9.89 -1.66
CA ASP A 34 -12.64 -9.49 -2.77
C ASP A 34 -11.92 -9.38 -4.11
N GLU A 35 -10.61 -9.61 -4.13
CA GLU A 35 -9.78 -9.61 -5.34
C GLU A 35 -8.88 -10.85 -5.34
N PRO A 36 -9.45 -12.05 -5.24
CA PRO A 36 -8.69 -13.29 -5.08
C PRO A 36 -7.76 -13.60 -6.26
N GLU A 37 -7.97 -12.96 -7.41
CA GLU A 37 -7.15 -13.06 -8.61
C GLU A 37 -5.88 -12.18 -8.59
N LEU A 38 -5.73 -11.29 -7.60
CA LEU A 38 -4.64 -10.33 -7.49
C LEU A 38 -3.77 -10.56 -6.24
N ILE A 39 -2.46 -10.42 -6.44
CA ILE A 39 -1.50 -10.18 -5.36
C ILE A 39 -0.88 -8.82 -5.63
N TYR A 40 -0.67 -8.03 -4.60
CA TYR A 40 -0.05 -6.71 -4.70
C TYR A 40 1.35 -6.76 -4.12
N LEU A 41 2.30 -6.09 -4.76
CA LEU A 41 3.61 -5.73 -4.21
C LEU A 41 3.68 -4.20 -4.17
N ASP A 42 3.50 -3.63 -2.99
CA ASP A 42 3.33 -2.18 -2.77
C ASP A 42 4.32 -1.62 -1.73
N GLY A 43 5.57 -2.08 -1.81
CA GLY A 43 6.65 -1.65 -0.94
C GLY A 43 8.02 -2.08 -1.44
N SER A 44 9.06 -1.82 -0.63
CA SER A 44 10.43 -2.23 -0.93
C SER A 44 10.59 -3.76 -0.87
N ILE A 45 11.45 -4.29 -1.73
CA ILE A 45 11.79 -5.72 -1.78
C ILE A 45 12.87 -5.99 -0.74
N GLU A 46 12.45 -6.32 0.47
CA GLU A 46 13.33 -6.59 1.62
C GLU A 46 13.84 -8.05 1.65
N LEU A 47 14.85 -8.34 2.47
CA LEU A 47 15.28 -9.72 2.73
C LEU A 47 14.10 -10.58 3.24
N GLY A 48 13.93 -11.76 2.63
CA GLY A 48 12.79 -12.65 2.88
C GLY A 48 11.55 -12.38 2.03
N ALA A 49 11.56 -11.36 1.16
CA ALA A 49 10.42 -11.04 0.30
C ALA A 49 9.97 -12.22 -0.59
N ALA A 50 10.88 -13.09 -1.03
CA ALA A 50 10.51 -14.28 -1.81
C ALA A 50 9.66 -15.29 -1.00
N ASP A 51 9.97 -15.48 0.28
CA ASP A 51 9.17 -16.33 1.17
C ASP A 51 7.80 -15.70 1.47
N ASP A 52 7.79 -14.37 1.58
CA ASP A 52 6.60 -13.56 1.81
C ASP A 52 5.64 -13.62 0.62
N PHE A 53 6.16 -13.49 -0.61
CA PHE A 53 5.38 -13.72 -1.84
C PHE A 53 4.74 -15.11 -1.88
N MET A 54 5.49 -16.16 -1.49
CA MET A 54 4.93 -17.51 -1.45
C MET A 54 3.88 -17.69 -0.34
N ARG A 55 3.94 -16.92 0.76
CA ARG A 55 2.84 -16.85 1.75
C ARG A 55 1.62 -16.15 1.17
N ALA A 56 1.79 -15.01 0.52
CA ALA A 56 0.72 -14.30 -0.18
C ALA A 56 0.04 -15.19 -1.23
N ARG A 57 0.82 -15.91 -2.04
CA ARG A 57 0.29 -16.85 -3.05
C ARG A 57 -0.49 -18.02 -2.44
N ARG A 58 -0.15 -18.46 -1.24
CA ARG A 58 -0.92 -19.48 -0.50
C ARG A 58 -2.23 -18.92 0.05
N ALA A 59 -2.24 -17.65 0.47
CA ALA A 59 -3.43 -16.96 0.94
C ALA A 59 -4.39 -16.60 -0.21
N ALA A 60 -3.86 -16.30 -1.41
CA ALA A 60 -4.61 -16.06 -2.63
C ALA A 60 -4.39 -17.20 -3.65
N PRO A 61 -4.99 -18.39 -3.45
CA PRO A 61 -4.80 -19.55 -4.33
C PRO A 61 -5.23 -19.31 -5.78
N GLU A 62 -6.15 -18.38 -6.01
CA GLU A 62 -6.72 -18.03 -7.32
C GLU A 62 -5.93 -16.92 -8.05
N ALA A 63 -4.91 -16.36 -7.40
CA ALA A 63 -4.11 -15.29 -7.94
C ALA A 63 -3.53 -15.66 -9.30
N SER A 64 -3.80 -14.81 -10.28
CA SER A 64 -3.35 -14.95 -11.66
C SER A 64 -2.52 -13.75 -12.11
N THR A 65 -2.53 -12.65 -11.35
CA THR A 65 -1.79 -11.42 -11.66
C THR A 65 -1.08 -10.91 -10.41
N LEU A 66 0.18 -10.50 -10.58
CA LEU A 66 0.92 -9.72 -9.60
C LEU A 66 0.92 -8.25 -10.01
N VAL A 67 0.31 -7.40 -9.18
CA VAL A 67 0.25 -5.94 -9.35
C VAL A 67 1.47 -5.33 -8.67
N LEU A 68 2.20 -4.47 -9.38
CA LEU A 68 3.53 -4.01 -9.02
C LEU A 68 3.57 -2.49 -8.82
N ALA A 69 3.89 -2.06 -7.60
CA ALA A 69 4.11 -0.69 -7.19
C ALA A 69 5.28 -0.63 -6.19
N SER A 70 6.51 -0.78 -6.68
CA SER A 70 7.70 -0.92 -5.85
C SER A 70 8.89 -0.15 -6.44
N ASP A 71 9.60 0.57 -5.56
CA ASP A 71 10.86 1.23 -5.88
C ASP A 71 12.04 0.27 -6.08
N GLY A 72 11.81 -1.03 -5.85
CA GLY A 72 12.82 -2.07 -5.91
C GLY A 72 13.34 -2.47 -4.53
N GLY A 73 14.59 -2.92 -4.46
CA GLY A 73 15.20 -3.45 -3.24
C GLY A 73 16.25 -4.52 -3.55
N HIS A 74 16.30 -5.57 -2.73
CA HIS A 74 17.24 -6.66 -2.87
C HIS A 74 17.05 -7.42 -4.19
N VAL A 75 18.10 -7.44 -5.02
CA VAL A 75 18.06 -8.09 -6.34
C VAL A 75 17.90 -9.60 -6.24
N ASP A 76 18.58 -10.25 -5.30
CA ASP A 76 18.48 -11.71 -5.12
C ASP A 76 17.04 -12.15 -4.79
N GLU A 77 16.35 -11.36 -3.96
CA GLU A 77 14.95 -11.59 -3.60
C GLU A 77 14.03 -11.36 -4.81
N ALA A 78 14.26 -10.27 -5.56
CA ALA A 78 13.51 -9.97 -6.77
C ALA A 78 13.68 -11.04 -7.86
N GLU A 79 14.90 -11.57 -8.04
CA GLU A 79 15.17 -12.68 -8.94
C GLU A 79 14.44 -13.95 -8.49
N ALA A 80 14.48 -14.28 -7.20
CA ALA A 80 13.76 -15.44 -6.67
C ALA A 80 12.24 -15.31 -6.89
N ILE A 81 11.66 -14.14 -6.63
CA ILE A 81 10.25 -13.85 -6.91
C ILE A 81 9.97 -13.95 -8.41
N ALA A 82 10.82 -13.38 -9.26
CA ALA A 82 10.67 -13.41 -10.70
C ALA A 82 10.62 -14.85 -11.25
N ARG A 83 11.51 -15.74 -10.81
CA ARG A 83 11.49 -17.17 -11.18
C ARG A 83 10.20 -17.86 -10.71
N GLN A 84 9.69 -17.51 -9.54
CA GLN A 84 8.42 -18.04 -9.02
C GLN A 84 7.22 -17.53 -9.84
N VAL A 85 7.17 -16.23 -10.15
CA VAL A 85 6.15 -15.60 -11.01
C VAL A 85 6.09 -16.28 -12.38
N ARG A 86 7.25 -16.46 -13.04
CA ARG A 86 7.35 -17.17 -14.32
C ARG A 86 6.90 -18.62 -14.20
N GLY A 87 7.39 -19.34 -13.19
CA GLY A 87 7.05 -20.76 -12.96
C GLY A 87 5.57 -21.00 -12.66
N LEU A 88 4.89 -20.03 -12.04
CA LEU A 88 3.46 -20.06 -11.76
C LEU A 88 2.60 -19.57 -12.94
N GLY A 89 3.21 -18.99 -13.99
CA GLY A 89 2.49 -18.46 -15.14
C GLY A 89 1.59 -17.26 -14.81
N LEU A 90 2.03 -16.43 -13.85
CA LEU A 90 1.31 -15.23 -13.48
C LEU A 90 1.51 -14.11 -14.50
N ALA A 91 0.48 -13.29 -14.66
CA ALA A 91 0.60 -12.01 -15.31
C ALA A 91 1.26 -11.00 -14.36
N THR A 92 1.85 -9.94 -14.91
CA THR A 92 2.35 -8.80 -14.13
C THR A 92 1.78 -7.49 -14.65
N TYR A 93 1.46 -6.59 -13.74
CA TYR A 93 0.80 -5.35 -14.09
C TYR A 93 1.39 -4.19 -13.30
N VAL A 94 1.80 -3.12 -13.98
CA VAL A 94 2.18 -1.85 -13.33
C VAL A 94 1.02 -0.87 -13.51
N PRO A 95 0.27 -0.55 -12.44
CA PRO A 95 -0.85 0.38 -12.50
C PRO A 95 -0.46 1.77 -12.96
N LEU A 96 -1.41 2.49 -13.56
CA LEU A 96 -1.27 3.91 -13.84
C LEU A 96 -0.85 4.66 -12.57
N GLN A 97 0.10 5.60 -12.71
CA GLN A 97 0.75 6.36 -11.62
C GLN A 97 1.54 5.58 -10.58
N SER A 98 1.62 4.26 -10.70
CA SER A 98 2.56 3.49 -9.90
C SER A 98 3.88 3.33 -10.64
N GLY A 99 4.89 2.96 -9.87
CA GLY A 99 6.23 2.69 -10.37
C GLY A 99 6.63 1.26 -10.11
N CYS A 100 7.31 0.65 -11.06
CA CYS A 100 8.08 -0.56 -10.83
C CYS A 100 9.51 -0.28 -11.26
N TYR A 101 10.37 -0.06 -10.27
CA TYR A 101 11.73 0.43 -10.50
C TYR A 101 12.78 -0.57 -10.03
N SER A 102 13.97 -0.47 -10.63
CA SER A 102 15.15 -1.19 -10.19
C SER A 102 14.88 -2.71 -10.16
N ALA A 103 15.08 -3.37 -9.02
CA ALA A 103 14.82 -4.78 -8.81
C ALA A 103 13.35 -5.19 -9.11
N CYS A 104 12.35 -4.31 -8.92
CA CYS A 104 10.97 -4.62 -9.28
C CYS A 104 10.81 -4.97 -10.77
N ALA A 105 11.57 -4.30 -11.65
CA ALA A 105 11.48 -4.53 -13.10
C ALA A 105 11.77 -6.00 -13.47
N TYR A 106 12.57 -6.70 -12.66
CA TYR A 106 12.94 -8.10 -12.85
C TYR A 106 11.71 -8.99 -12.68
N ILE A 107 10.90 -8.68 -11.67
CA ILE A 107 9.62 -9.32 -11.39
C ILE A 107 8.63 -9.02 -12.51
N PHE A 108 8.53 -7.76 -12.96
CA PHE A 108 7.67 -7.38 -14.08
C PHE A 108 8.00 -8.19 -15.35
N PHE A 109 9.27 -8.28 -15.73
CA PHE A 109 9.62 -9.02 -16.95
C PHE A 109 9.30 -10.51 -16.86
N ALA A 110 9.18 -11.07 -15.65
CA ALA A 110 8.84 -12.47 -15.44
C ALA A 110 7.39 -12.83 -15.78
N GLY A 111 6.48 -11.86 -15.92
CA GLY A 111 5.10 -12.12 -16.31
C GLY A 111 5.00 -12.83 -17.66
N VAL A 112 4.13 -13.85 -17.74
CA VAL A 112 3.82 -14.51 -19.03
C VAL A 112 2.93 -13.64 -19.91
N ASP A 113 2.07 -12.87 -19.26
CA ASP A 113 1.37 -11.71 -19.79
C ASP A 113 1.88 -10.51 -18.96
N ARG A 114 2.18 -9.37 -19.58
CA ARG A 114 2.69 -8.22 -18.83
C ARG A 114 2.23 -6.91 -19.45
N ARG A 115 1.88 -5.93 -18.60
CA ARG A 115 1.35 -4.62 -19.02
C ARG A 115 1.86 -3.53 -18.09
N ALA A 116 2.54 -2.53 -18.63
CA ALA A 116 3.06 -1.39 -17.90
C ALA A 116 2.30 -0.10 -18.25
N THR A 117 1.20 0.14 -17.55
CA THR A 117 0.41 1.37 -17.68
C THR A 117 1.01 2.52 -16.86
N GLY A 118 1.69 2.18 -15.76
CA GLY A 118 2.53 3.09 -14.97
C GLY A 118 3.96 3.21 -15.47
N GLN A 119 4.86 3.61 -14.58
CA GLN A 119 6.27 3.80 -14.90
C GLN A 119 7.06 2.50 -14.68
N LEU A 120 7.82 2.08 -15.70
CA LEU A 120 8.76 0.97 -15.60
C LEU A 120 10.18 1.53 -15.75
N GLY A 121 10.98 1.41 -14.70
CA GLY A 121 12.31 2.01 -14.63
C GLY A 121 13.41 1.01 -14.33
N VAL A 122 14.53 1.15 -15.02
CA VAL A 122 15.67 0.24 -14.92
C VAL A 122 16.97 1.01 -14.66
N HIS A 123 17.87 0.39 -13.90
CA HIS A 123 19.26 0.84 -13.73
C HIS A 123 20.15 -0.35 -13.37
N GLN A 124 21.46 -0.15 -13.38
CA GLN A 124 22.42 -1.22 -13.06
C GLN A 124 22.35 -1.61 -11.58
N VAL A 125 22.60 -2.87 -11.27
CA VAL A 125 22.68 -3.32 -9.87
C VAL A 125 23.90 -2.67 -9.19
N SER A 126 23.72 -2.25 -7.93
CA SER A 126 24.81 -1.77 -7.09
C SER A 126 24.67 -2.32 -5.69
N ASP A 127 25.72 -2.98 -5.19
CA ASP A 127 25.85 -3.39 -3.80
C ASP A 127 27.23 -2.96 -3.29
N PRO A 128 27.32 -2.31 -2.11
CA PRO A 128 28.59 -1.94 -1.47
C PRO A 128 29.57 -3.12 -1.24
N GLY A 129 29.07 -4.35 -1.22
CA GLY A 129 29.81 -5.59 -1.04
C GLY A 129 30.29 -6.26 -2.34
N PHE A 130 29.99 -5.70 -3.52
CA PHE A 130 30.39 -6.34 -4.77
C PHE A 130 31.91 -6.35 -4.97
N THR A 131 32.41 -7.56 -5.26
CA THR A 131 33.72 -7.75 -5.88
C THR A 131 33.56 -7.77 -7.41
N ALA A 132 34.64 -7.53 -8.15
CA ALA A 132 34.61 -7.67 -9.61
C ALA A 132 34.14 -9.09 -10.07
N LEU A 133 34.40 -10.12 -9.25
CA LEU A 133 34.00 -11.49 -9.54
C LEU A 133 32.51 -11.75 -9.22
N SER A 134 31.98 -11.22 -8.12
CA SER A 134 30.55 -11.37 -7.80
C SER A 134 29.71 -10.61 -8.81
N LEU A 135 30.05 -9.34 -9.09
CA LEU A 135 29.35 -8.53 -10.08
C LEU A 135 29.30 -9.19 -11.47
N GLN A 136 30.37 -9.88 -11.89
CA GLN A 136 30.39 -10.60 -13.16
C GLN A 136 29.39 -11.77 -13.19
N ARG A 137 29.22 -12.48 -12.07
CA ARG A 137 28.26 -13.58 -11.96
C ARG A 137 26.84 -13.04 -11.90
N ASP A 138 26.60 -12.06 -11.04
CA ASP A 138 25.27 -11.46 -10.86
C ASP A 138 24.79 -10.82 -12.17
N LEU A 139 25.69 -10.22 -12.94
CA LEU A 139 25.40 -9.71 -14.28
C LEU A 139 25.06 -10.84 -15.28
N ALA A 140 25.75 -11.98 -15.21
CA ALA A 140 25.44 -13.12 -16.07
C ALA A 140 24.06 -13.69 -15.74
N ASP A 141 23.75 -13.86 -14.46
CA ASP A 141 22.46 -14.35 -13.98
C ASP A 141 21.31 -13.41 -14.38
N LEU A 142 21.54 -12.09 -14.28
CA LEU A 142 20.63 -11.07 -14.80
C LEU A 142 20.38 -11.21 -16.30
N LEU A 143 21.44 -11.33 -17.11
CA LEU A 143 21.30 -11.44 -18.55
C LEU A 143 20.58 -12.72 -18.95
N ASP A 144 20.86 -13.83 -18.27
CA ASP A 144 20.17 -15.10 -18.48
C ASP A 144 18.68 -14.99 -18.15
N LEU A 145 18.33 -14.30 -17.06
CA LEU A 145 16.94 -14.04 -16.67
C LEU A 145 16.21 -13.17 -17.69
N LEU A 146 16.81 -12.05 -18.12
CA LEU A 146 16.21 -11.17 -19.14
C LEU A 146 16.03 -11.90 -20.47
N PHE A 147 16.97 -12.77 -20.84
CA PHE A 147 16.85 -13.59 -22.03
C PHE A 147 15.76 -14.66 -21.89
N GLU A 148 15.69 -15.36 -20.76
CA GLU A 148 14.65 -16.35 -20.44
C GLU A 148 13.24 -15.73 -20.54
N PHE A 149 13.12 -14.46 -20.17
CA PHE A 149 11.85 -13.72 -20.17
C PHE A 149 11.56 -12.94 -21.45
N ASP A 150 12.32 -13.19 -22.51
CA ASP A 150 12.16 -12.57 -23.84
C ASP A 150 12.14 -11.03 -23.74
N VAL A 151 13.06 -10.47 -22.97
CA VAL A 151 13.25 -9.03 -22.84
C VAL A 151 14.16 -8.55 -23.96
N ASP A 152 13.73 -7.52 -24.70
CA ASP A 152 14.56 -6.93 -25.77
C ASP A 152 15.91 -6.46 -25.21
N THR A 153 16.99 -6.88 -25.86
CA THR A 153 18.37 -6.55 -25.46
C THR A 153 18.66 -5.05 -25.34
N ARG A 154 17.87 -4.19 -25.98
CA ARG A 154 17.96 -2.72 -25.83
C ARG A 154 17.57 -2.28 -24.42
N ILE A 155 16.62 -2.95 -23.77
CA ILE A 155 16.23 -2.71 -22.38
C ILE A 155 17.37 -3.14 -21.45
N ALA A 156 17.92 -4.34 -21.66
CA ALA A 156 19.10 -4.80 -20.91
C ALA A 156 20.28 -3.82 -21.06
N THR A 157 20.49 -3.30 -22.28
CA THR A 157 21.53 -2.28 -22.53
C THR A 157 21.23 -0.96 -21.81
N ALA A 158 19.98 -0.51 -21.78
CA ALA A 158 19.58 0.70 -21.06
C ALA A 158 19.78 0.53 -19.54
N MET A 159 19.36 -0.61 -18.99
CA MET A 159 19.57 -0.98 -17.59
C MET A 159 21.06 -0.92 -17.22
N LEU A 160 21.92 -1.60 -17.97
CA LEU A 160 23.36 -1.71 -17.67
C LEU A 160 24.17 -0.43 -17.91
N ARG A 161 23.63 0.52 -18.69
CA ARG A 161 24.28 1.82 -18.93
C ARG A 161 23.84 2.90 -17.96
N THR A 162 22.75 2.67 -17.25
CA THR A 162 22.18 3.65 -16.32
C THR A 162 22.84 3.46 -14.96
N PRO A 163 23.58 4.46 -14.46
CA PRO A 163 24.27 4.37 -13.17
C PRO A 163 23.24 4.23 -12.02
N PRO A 164 23.62 3.73 -10.83
CA PRO A 164 22.69 3.37 -9.78
C PRO A 164 22.05 4.61 -9.12
N GLU A 165 22.69 5.77 -9.25
CA GLU A 165 22.15 7.06 -8.79
C GLU A 165 21.16 7.68 -9.80
N ALA A 166 20.92 7.03 -10.93
CA ALA A 166 19.98 7.45 -11.96
C ALA A 166 18.96 6.35 -12.25
N LEU A 167 17.87 6.72 -12.92
CA LEU A 167 16.82 5.80 -13.33
C LEU A 167 16.47 6.05 -14.79
N TYR A 168 16.49 4.99 -15.61
CA TYR A 168 16.01 5.03 -16.99
C TYR A 168 14.58 4.53 -17.01
N VAL A 169 13.63 5.45 -17.12
CA VAL A 169 12.20 5.13 -17.24
C VAL A 169 11.85 5.01 -18.72
N LEU A 170 11.30 3.85 -19.09
CA LEU A 170 10.87 3.57 -20.46
C LEU A 170 9.67 4.45 -20.82
N ASP A 171 9.76 5.19 -21.93
CA ASP A 171 8.62 5.98 -22.41
C ASP A 171 7.58 5.08 -23.13
N GLY A 172 6.35 5.57 -23.29
CA GLY A 172 5.28 4.77 -23.92
C GLY A 172 5.57 4.33 -25.36
N ARG A 173 6.46 5.03 -26.09
CA ARG A 173 6.90 4.58 -27.42
C ARG A 173 7.89 3.43 -27.30
N GLU A 174 8.78 3.46 -26.32
CA GLU A 174 9.71 2.37 -26.03
C GLU A 174 8.97 1.12 -25.56
N ILE A 175 8.00 1.26 -24.64
CA ILE A 175 7.12 0.15 -24.21
C ILE A 175 6.53 -0.58 -25.43
N ALA A 176 5.99 0.18 -26.40
CA ALA A 176 5.42 -0.36 -27.62
C ALA A 176 6.46 -0.93 -28.60
N GLN A 177 7.58 -0.22 -28.84
CA GLN A 177 8.59 -0.60 -29.83
C GLN A 177 9.48 -1.76 -29.39
N LEU A 178 9.63 -1.95 -28.09
CA LEU A 178 10.48 -2.99 -27.49
C LEU A 178 9.68 -4.23 -27.08
N GLY A 179 8.36 -4.25 -27.32
CA GLY A 179 7.51 -5.38 -26.93
C GLY A 179 7.51 -5.60 -25.42
N VAL A 180 7.53 -4.51 -24.65
CA VAL A 180 7.49 -4.60 -23.19
C VAL A 180 6.16 -5.17 -22.76
N ASP A 181 5.06 -4.64 -23.29
CA ASP A 181 3.74 -5.20 -23.07
C ASP A 181 3.55 -6.47 -23.90
N VAL A 182 3.05 -7.51 -23.24
CA VAL A 182 2.76 -8.82 -23.83
C VAL A 182 1.35 -9.22 -23.42
N ASP A 183 0.44 -9.19 -24.38
CA ASP A 183 -0.89 -9.81 -24.25
C ASP A 183 -0.79 -11.25 -24.76
N GLY A 184 -0.53 -12.20 -23.85
CA GLY A 184 -0.43 -13.62 -24.18
C GLY A 184 -1.79 -14.32 -24.08
N ALA A 185 -1.94 -15.21 -23.10
CA ALA A 185 -3.15 -16.05 -22.98
C ALA A 185 -4.34 -15.31 -22.35
N ARG A 186 -4.08 -14.21 -21.64
CA ARG A 186 -5.08 -13.41 -20.93
C ARG A 186 -5.03 -11.96 -21.40
N SER A 187 -6.20 -11.34 -21.62
CA SER A 187 -6.27 -9.89 -21.78
C SER A 187 -6.13 -9.22 -20.41
N LEU A 188 -5.31 -8.17 -20.35
CA LEU A 188 -5.09 -7.34 -19.17
C LEU A 188 -5.88 -6.02 -19.24
N ASP A 189 -6.79 -5.85 -20.21
CA ASP A 189 -7.52 -4.58 -20.41
C ASP A 189 -8.43 -4.21 -19.24
N TRP A 190 -8.98 -5.22 -18.56
CA TRP A 190 -9.80 -4.99 -17.36
C TRP A 190 -8.98 -4.38 -16.21
N LEU A 191 -7.67 -4.63 -16.16
CA LEU A 191 -6.76 -3.98 -15.20
C LEU A 191 -6.60 -2.51 -15.55
N ASP A 192 -6.54 -2.15 -16.83
CA ASP A 192 -6.55 -0.76 -17.25
C ASP A 192 -7.88 -0.06 -16.96
N GLU A 193 -9.02 -0.75 -16.99
CA GLU A 193 -10.28 -0.15 -16.55
C GLU A 193 -10.32 0.02 -15.02
N ARG A 194 -9.79 -0.96 -14.30
CA ARG A 194 -9.74 -1.00 -12.83
C ARG A 194 -8.76 0.00 -12.22
N PHE A 195 -7.59 0.15 -12.84
CA PHE A 195 -6.47 0.96 -12.37
C PHE A 195 -6.17 2.17 -13.25
N GLY A 196 -6.72 2.25 -14.46
CA GLY A 196 -6.50 3.33 -15.42
C GLY A 196 -7.52 4.46 -15.35
N TYR A 197 -8.22 4.64 -14.22
CA TYR A 197 -8.87 5.92 -13.95
C TYR A 197 -7.80 7.02 -13.96
N PRO A 198 -7.93 8.03 -14.84
CA PRO A 198 -6.81 8.84 -15.23
C PRO A 198 -6.47 9.90 -14.18
N PHE A 199 -5.30 9.76 -13.58
CA PHE A 199 -4.47 10.92 -13.30
C PHE A 199 -3.49 11.05 -14.46
N SER A 200 -3.94 11.74 -15.51
CA SER A 200 -3.28 11.71 -16.81
C SER A 200 -1.92 12.43 -16.81
N LYS A 201 -0.94 11.78 -17.47
CA LYS A 201 0.29 12.36 -18.05
C LYS A 201 1.32 12.99 -17.10
N TRP A 202 2.35 12.22 -16.74
CA TRP A 202 3.67 12.75 -16.37
C TRP A 202 4.59 12.87 -17.59
N SER A 203 4.09 13.52 -18.64
CA SER A 203 4.92 14.13 -19.68
C SER A 203 4.27 15.44 -20.13
N GLY A 204 4.72 16.53 -19.51
CA GLY A 204 4.31 17.90 -19.83
C GLY A 204 3.04 18.38 -19.13
N ASP A 205 3.13 19.57 -18.55
CA ASP A 205 2.06 20.47 -18.10
C ASP A 205 1.08 20.00 -16.98
N ALA A 206 1.11 18.74 -16.52
CA ALA A 206 0.25 18.27 -15.41
C ALA A 206 0.72 18.66 -13.99
N ALA A 207 1.56 19.69 -13.86
CA ALA A 207 1.83 20.34 -12.58
C ALA A 207 0.59 21.08 -12.03
N ASP A 208 -0.48 21.21 -12.83
CA ASP A 208 -1.67 22.02 -12.53
C ASP A 208 -2.77 21.31 -11.70
N ALA A 209 -2.56 20.08 -11.21
CA ALA A 209 -3.54 19.33 -10.39
C ALA A 209 -3.14 19.10 -8.92
N CYS A 210 -1.88 19.35 -8.56
CA CYS A 210 -1.47 19.35 -7.16
C CYS A 210 -1.94 20.65 -6.52
N GLN A 211 -2.72 20.55 -5.46
CA GLN A 211 -3.11 21.72 -4.68
C GLN A 211 -2.16 21.82 -3.49
N ALA A 212 -1.41 22.92 -3.45
CA ALA A 212 -0.72 23.32 -2.24
C ALA A 212 -1.77 23.60 -1.17
N ILE A 213 -1.88 22.69 -0.24
CA ILE A 213 -2.75 22.77 0.91
C ILE A 213 -1.94 23.45 2.01
N THR A 214 -2.26 24.70 2.33
CA THR A 214 -1.69 25.32 3.54
C THR A 214 -2.58 24.96 4.71
N ALA A 215 -2.02 24.23 5.67
CA ALA A 215 -2.64 23.96 6.95
C ALA A 215 -1.89 24.69 8.06
N TRP A 216 -2.44 24.70 9.27
CA TRP A 216 -1.91 25.51 10.38
C TRP A 216 -0.48 25.08 10.82
N SER A 217 -0.22 23.80 10.68
CA SER A 217 1.01 23.02 10.89
C SER A 217 2.10 23.22 9.81
N GLY A 218 1.74 23.72 8.62
CA GLY A 218 2.70 23.87 7.52
C GLY A 218 2.07 23.90 6.13
N GLY A 219 2.91 23.99 5.11
CA GLY A 219 2.53 23.85 3.71
C GLY A 219 2.59 22.38 3.27
N TYR A 220 1.44 21.81 2.98
CA TYR A 220 1.28 20.49 2.38
C TYR A 220 1.15 20.65 0.87
N GLU A 221 1.63 19.68 0.11
CA GLU A 221 1.29 19.55 -1.30
C GLU A 221 0.50 18.24 -1.45
N VAL A 222 -0.77 18.36 -1.82
CA VAL A 222 -1.63 17.21 -1.98
C VAL A 222 -2.12 17.16 -3.42
N CYS A 223 -1.82 16.06 -4.09
CA CYS A 223 -2.24 15.81 -5.46
C CYS A 223 -3.48 14.91 -5.42
N VAL A 224 -4.65 15.53 -5.53
CA VAL A 224 -5.93 14.82 -5.70
C VAL A 224 -6.37 14.90 -7.16
N PRO A 225 -7.12 13.91 -7.69
CA PRO A 225 -7.71 14.03 -9.02
C PRO A 225 -8.53 15.32 -9.15
N ALA A 226 -8.42 16.02 -10.27
CA ALA A 226 -9.29 17.17 -10.57
C ALA A 226 -10.79 16.79 -10.61
N ALA A 227 -11.10 15.50 -10.79
CA ALA A 227 -12.45 14.95 -10.76
C ALA A 227 -13.00 14.76 -9.34
N TRP A 228 -12.16 14.81 -8.31
CA TRP A 228 -12.61 14.71 -6.92
C TRP A 228 -13.25 16.02 -6.50
N ILE A 229 -14.39 15.91 -5.82
CA ILE A 229 -15.20 17.07 -5.44
C ILE A 229 -14.63 17.60 -4.11
N PRO A 230 -14.06 18.82 -4.07
CA PRO A 230 -13.71 19.46 -2.80
C PRO A 230 -15.01 19.75 -2.06
N THR A 231 -15.14 19.21 -0.87
CA THR A 231 -16.29 19.41 0.00
C THR A 231 -15.89 20.30 1.16
N SER A 232 -16.70 21.32 1.42
CA SER A 232 -16.48 22.25 2.53
C SER A 232 -16.67 21.48 3.84
N PRO A 233 -15.70 21.48 4.74
CA PRO A 233 -15.70 20.46 5.76
C PRO A 233 -16.34 21.00 7.07
N GLU A 234 -16.69 20.11 7.99
CA GLU A 234 -17.27 20.45 9.29
C GLU A 234 -16.29 21.32 10.13
N PRO A 235 -16.74 22.00 11.21
CA PRO A 235 -15.82 22.78 12.05
C PRO A 235 -14.63 21.94 12.56
N GLY A 236 -13.42 22.29 12.15
CA GLY A 236 -12.17 21.62 12.55
C GLY A 236 -11.57 20.68 11.49
N GLU A 237 -12.29 20.38 10.41
CA GLU A 237 -11.73 19.66 9.28
C GLU A 237 -11.02 20.64 8.33
N THR A 238 -9.83 20.27 7.85
CA THR A 238 -9.04 21.18 7.02
C THR A 238 -9.39 21.00 5.54
N TYR A 239 -9.49 19.75 5.05
CA TYR A 239 -9.83 19.42 3.66
C TYR A 239 -10.52 18.07 3.55
N TYR A 240 -11.54 17.98 2.69
CA TYR A 240 -12.20 16.71 2.36
C TYR A 240 -12.45 16.59 0.85
N TYR A 241 -11.95 15.53 0.24
CA TYR A 241 -12.16 15.18 -1.17
C TYR A 241 -12.74 13.77 -1.29
N GLN A 242 -13.55 13.57 -2.33
CA GLN A 242 -14.14 12.27 -2.65
C GLN A 242 -14.39 12.14 -4.15
N ASP A 243 -14.40 10.91 -4.65
CA ASP A 243 -14.86 10.62 -6.02
C ASP A 243 -16.38 10.86 -6.16
N ALA A 244 -16.86 10.98 -7.39
CA ALA A 244 -18.26 11.30 -7.67
C ALA A 244 -19.23 10.22 -7.15
N GLU A 245 -18.77 8.96 -7.15
CA GLU A 245 -19.51 7.79 -6.69
C GLU A 245 -19.41 7.56 -5.17
N HIS A 246 -18.67 8.38 -4.43
CA HIS A 246 -18.39 8.25 -2.99
C HIS A 246 -17.76 6.91 -2.59
N ARG A 247 -17.08 6.24 -3.53
CA ARG A 247 -16.38 4.98 -3.30
C ARG A 247 -14.99 5.19 -2.74
N MET A 248 -14.40 6.36 -2.92
CA MET A 248 -13.14 6.72 -2.30
C MET A 248 -13.15 8.17 -1.81
N GLY A 249 -12.35 8.45 -0.79
CA GLY A 249 -12.12 9.82 -0.34
C GLY A 249 -10.92 9.98 0.57
N LEU A 250 -10.51 11.24 0.72
CA LEU A 250 -9.37 11.70 1.50
C LEU A 250 -9.83 12.86 2.38
N LEU A 251 -9.63 12.73 3.68
CA LEU A 251 -9.81 13.78 4.67
C LEU A 251 -8.46 14.10 5.32
N ILE A 252 -8.16 15.39 5.45
CA ILE A 252 -7.01 15.89 6.20
C ILE A 252 -7.53 16.81 7.29
N ARG A 253 -7.08 16.58 8.52
CA ARG A 253 -7.53 17.29 9.70
C ARG A 253 -6.36 17.67 10.60
N ASP A 254 -6.24 18.96 10.86
CA ASP A 254 -5.30 19.52 11.82
C ASP A 254 -5.95 19.68 13.19
N GLU A 255 -5.24 19.22 14.21
CA GLU A 255 -5.64 19.32 15.60
C GLU A 255 -4.74 20.35 16.30
N PRO A 256 -5.13 21.63 16.40
CA PRO A 256 -4.32 22.62 17.10
C PRO A 256 -4.28 22.34 18.60
N GLY A 257 -3.16 22.70 19.23
CA GLY A 257 -2.95 22.53 20.68
C GLY A 257 -1.87 21.53 21.03
N ASP A 258 -1.75 21.24 22.33
CA ASP A 258 -0.78 20.28 22.84
C ASP A 258 -1.43 18.89 22.88
N TRP A 259 -0.91 17.98 22.07
CA TRP A 259 -1.43 16.62 21.96
C TRP A 259 -0.37 15.60 22.34
N THR A 260 -0.78 14.59 23.08
CA THR A 260 -0.01 13.35 23.22
C THR A 260 -0.45 12.34 22.16
N ARG A 261 0.43 11.39 21.86
CA ARG A 261 0.13 10.28 20.94
C ARG A 261 -1.10 9.49 21.40
N ASP A 262 -1.25 9.27 22.71
CA ASP A 262 -2.36 8.50 23.27
C ASP A 262 -3.69 9.26 23.14
N GLU A 263 -3.69 10.59 23.31
CA GLU A 263 -4.89 11.41 23.10
C GLU A 263 -5.36 11.41 21.64
N LEU A 264 -4.45 11.52 20.67
CA LEU A 264 -4.81 11.38 19.26
C LEU A 264 -5.30 9.96 18.93
N ARG A 265 -4.64 8.94 19.50
CA ARG A 265 -5.06 7.55 19.33
C ARG A 265 -6.49 7.33 19.84
N ASP A 266 -6.84 7.88 21.00
CA ASP A 266 -8.18 7.74 21.57
C ASP A 266 -9.25 8.44 20.70
N ILE A 267 -8.94 9.60 20.10
CA ILE A 267 -9.83 10.25 19.11
C ILE A 267 -10.08 9.33 17.90
N VAL A 268 -9.02 8.73 17.37
CA VAL A 268 -9.12 7.84 16.20
C VAL A 268 -9.89 6.56 16.55
N LEU A 269 -9.73 6.02 17.76
CA LEU A 269 -10.51 4.89 18.25
C LEU A 269 -12.00 5.22 18.39
N ASP A 270 -12.33 6.38 18.93
CA ASP A 270 -13.72 6.82 19.05
C ASP A 270 -14.36 7.03 17.67
N ALA A 271 -13.59 7.58 16.72
CA ALA A 271 -14.02 7.72 15.33
C ALA A 271 -14.23 6.34 14.66
N ALA A 272 -13.34 5.39 14.90
CA ALA A 272 -13.48 4.02 14.40
C ALA A 272 -14.73 3.35 14.97
N ALA A 273 -14.92 3.39 16.29
CA ALA A 273 -16.07 2.80 16.97
C ALA A 273 -17.41 3.38 16.48
N ALA A 274 -17.45 4.68 16.15
CA ALA A 274 -18.62 5.34 15.59
C ALA A 274 -18.98 4.82 14.18
N GLN A 275 -18.00 4.37 13.41
CA GLN A 275 -18.18 3.87 12.04
C GLN A 275 -18.38 2.36 11.97
N SER A 276 -17.63 1.60 12.77
CA SER A 276 -17.47 0.14 12.63
C SER A 276 -18.29 -0.68 13.62
N GLY A 277 -18.76 -0.08 14.72
CA GLY A 277 -19.17 -0.86 15.90
C GLY A 277 -18.05 -1.79 16.37
N ASP A 278 -18.36 -3.06 16.64
CA ASP A 278 -17.40 -4.11 17.07
C ASP A 278 -16.56 -4.73 15.93
N GLY A 279 -16.40 -4.03 14.80
CA GLY A 279 -15.63 -4.50 13.64
C GLY A 279 -14.16 -4.78 13.95
N ALA A 280 -13.53 -5.64 13.13
CA ALA A 280 -12.09 -5.91 13.23
C ALA A 280 -11.27 -4.64 12.96
N LEU A 281 -10.34 -4.34 13.85
CA LEU A 281 -9.50 -3.15 13.82
C LEU A 281 -8.04 -3.56 13.88
N GLN A 282 -7.24 -3.02 12.98
CA GLN A 282 -5.80 -3.26 12.91
C GLN A 282 -5.05 -1.98 13.23
N GLU A 283 -4.01 -2.07 14.07
CA GLU A 283 -3.10 -0.97 14.37
C GLU A 283 -1.70 -1.31 13.85
N LEU A 284 -1.16 -0.39 13.05
CA LEU A 284 0.08 -0.51 12.31
C LEU A 284 0.90 0.77 12.47
N GLN A 285 2.17 0.70 12.08
CA GLN A 285 3.03 1.88 11.96
C GLN A 285 3.41 2.07 10.48
N TRP A 286 3.26 3.29 9.99
CA TRP A 286 3.50 3.67 8.61
C TRP A 286 4.73 4.59 8.52
N PRO A 287 5.90 4.06 8.11
CA PRO A 287 7.10 4.88 7.98
C PRO A 287 6.98 5.83 6.78
N VAL A 288 7.41 7.08 6.96
CA VAL A 288 7.48 8.10 5.91
C VAL A 288 8.83 8.80 5.97
N ALA A 289 9.21 9.51 4.91
CA ALA A 289 10.43 10.31 4.96
C ALA A 289 10.35 11.33 6.10
N GLY A 290 11.30 11.27 7.05
CA GLY A 290 11.31 12.12 8.24
C GLY A 290 10.48 11.60 9.42
N GLY A 291 9.87 10.40 9.38
CA GLY A 291 9.23 9.87 10.58
C GLY A 291 8.28 8.69 10.41
N THR A 292 7.27 8.61 11.26
CA THR A 292 6.32 7.50 11.32
C THR A 292 4.95 7.96 11.77
N PHE A 293 3.94 7.66 10.98
CA PHE A 293 2.54 7.77 11.37
C PHE A 293 2.08 6.49 12.04
N ASP A 294 1.18 6.61 13.00
CA ASP A 294 0.38 5.47 13.41
C ASP A 294 -0.77 5.32 12.42
N LEU A 295 -1.10 4.08 12.06
CA LEU A 295 -2.15 3.74 11.10
C LEU A 295 -3.17 2.84 11.77
N MET A 296 -4.43 3.20 11.69
CA MET A 296 -5.55 2.36 12.09
C MET A 296 -6.39 1.99 10.88
N ILE A 297 -6.58 0.69 10.66
CA ILE A 297 -7.42 0.16 9.59
C ILE A 297 -8.68 -0.45 10.19
N TYR A 298 -9.84 0.00 9.76
CA TYR A 298 -11.13 -0.48 10.27
C TYR A 298 -12.24 -0.38 9.23
N PRO A 299 -13.22 -1.29 9.22
CA PRO A 299 -14.37 -1.20 8.33
C PRO A 299 -15.34 -0.12 8.80
N GLY A 300 -16.21 0.35 7.92
CA GLY A 300 -17.37 1.14 8.33
C GLY A 300 -18.35 1.32 7.20
N LEU A 301 -19.32 2.21 7.40
CA LEU A 301 -20.36 2.49 6.42
C LEU A 301 -20.27 3.94 5.97
N ARG A 302 -20.28 4.16 4.66
CA ARG A 302 -20.42 5.50 4.07
C ARG A 302 -21.53 5.49 3.04
N ASN A 303 -22.52 6.37 3.22
CA ASN A 303 -23.73 6.42 2.40
C ASN A 303 -24.45 5.06 2.24
N GLY A 304 -24.35 4.18 3.24
CA GLY A 304 -24.96 2.85 3.24
C GLY A 304 -24.13 1.77 2.52
N SER A 305 -22.94 2.10 2.01
CA SER A 305 -21.99 1.14 1.43
C SER A 305 -20.86 0.84 2.41
N GLU A 306 -20.41 -0.41 2.43
CA GLU A 306 -19.24 -0.83 3.18
C GLU A 306 -17.97 -0.22 2.59
N VAL A 307 -17.15 0.35 3.47
CA VAL A 307 -15.85 0.93 3.13
C VAL A 307 -14.82 0.48 4.16
N LEU A 308 -13.56 0.45 3.74
CA LEU A 308 -12.41 0.31 4.61
C LEU A 308 -11.82 1.70 4.85
N TYR A 309 -11.60 2.06 6.11
CA TYR A 309 -10.93 3.28 6.52
C TYR A 309 -9.47 2.99 6.86
N GLN A 310 -8.57 3.82 6.35
CA GLN A 310 -7.15 3.88 6.69
C GLN A 310 -6.89 5.24 7.34
N HIS A 311 -6.80 5.25 8.66
CA HIS A 311 -6.67 6.46 9.47
C HIS A 311 -5.25 6.61 10.00
N PHE A 312 -4.49 7.48 9.36
CA PHE A 312 -3.13 7.85 9.74
C PHE A 312 -3.16 9.02 10.71
N TYR A 313 -2.36 8.98 11.76
CA TYR A 313 -2.24 10.10 12.70
C TYR A 313 -0.86 10.21 13.33
N ARG A 314 -0.50 11.43 13.73
CA ARG A 314 0.79 11.74 14.37
C ARG A 314 0.73 13.07 15.13
N VAL A 315 1.47 13.16 16.24
CA VAL A 315 1.79 14.44 16.91
C VAL A 315 2.93 15.12 16.16
N LEU A 316 2.77 16.41 15.86
CA LEU A 316 3.75 17.17 15.10
C LEU A 316 4.88 17.73 15.98
N PRO A 317 6.12 17.88 15.45
CA PRO A 317 7.28 18.36 16.21
C PRO A 317 7.12 19.77 16.77
N GLU A 318 6.50 20.67 16.00
CA GLU A 318 6.17 22.05 16.36
C GLU A 318 4.97 22.19 17.32
N GLY A 319 4.33 21.07 17.68
CA GLY A 319 3.07 21.03 18.44
C GLY A 319 1.85 20.89 17.53
N GLY A 320 0.77 20.31 18.05
CA GLY A 320 -0.40 19.93 17.28
C GLY A 320 -0.45 18.44 16.92
N GLY A 321 -1.58 18.03 16.36
CA GLY A 321 -1.78 16.71 15.77
C GLY A 321 -2.20 16.81 14.30
N LEU A 322 -1.82 15.80 13.53
CA LEU A 322 -2.27 15.64 12.15
C LEU A 322 -2.98 14.30 12.01
N GLN A 323 -4.15 14.33 11.38
CA GLN A 323 -4.91 13.16 10.96
C GLN A 323 -5.08 13.19 9.44
N VAL A 324 -4.78 12.06 8.79
CA VAL A 324 -5.08 11.80 7.38
C VAL A 324 -5.93 10.55 7.33
N LEU A 325 -7.14 10.66 6.79
CA LEU A 325 -8.07 9.56 6.68
C LEU A 325 -8.36 9.30 5.20
N VAL A 326 -7.99 8.12 4.73
CA VAL A 326 -8.39 7.63 3.41
C VAL A 326 -9.46 6.57 3.61
N TYR A 327 -10.48 6.54 2.76
CA TYR A 327 -11.42 5.42 2.73
C TYR A 327 -11.65 4.94 1.31
N SER A 328 -12.00 3.66 1.20
CA SER A 328 -12.31 3.00 -0.06
C SER A 328 -13.40 1.95 0.09
N ALA A 329 -14.28 1.85 -0.90
CA ALA A 329 -15.19 0.74 -1.05
C ALA A 329 -14.43 -0.56 -1.40
N ALA A 330 -15.17 -1.67 -1.35
CA ALA A 330 -14.78 -2.94 -1.96
C ALA A 330 -14.10 -2.75 -3.32
N GLY A 331 -13.01 -3.45 -3.55
CA GLY A 331 -12.34 -3.44 -4.83
C GLY A 331 -11.47 -2.19 -5.08
N GLN A 332 -11.28 -1.30 -4.08
CA GLN A 332 -10.54 -0.04 -4.22
C GLN A 332 -9.48 0.17 -3.11
N ALA A 333 -9.27 -0.84 -2.25
CA ALA A 333 -8.39 -0.72 -1.08
C ALA A 333 -6.95 -0.40 -1.47
N TRP A 334 -6.42 -1.07 -2.50
CA TRP A 334 -5.08 -0.80 -3.00
C TRP A 334 -4.93 0.61 -3.61
N GLN A 335 -5.96 1.12 -4.31
CA GLN A 335 -5.97 2.49 -4.85
C GLN A 335 -5.93 3.51 -3.71
N ALA A 336 -6.66 3.25 -2.62
CA ALA A 336 -6.59 4.05 -1.40
C ALA A 336 -5.20 4.00 -0.75
N SER A 337 -4.61 2.81 -0.58
CA SER A 337 -3.26 2.65 -0.05
C SER A 337 -2.22 3.38 -0.92
N SER A 338 -2.34 3.29 -2.24
CA SER A 338 -1.45 3.95 -3.19
C SER A 338 -1.60 5.47 -3.16
N LEU A 339 -2.83 5.97 -3.05
CA LEU A 339 -3.08 7.40 -2.86
C LEU A 339 -2.47 7.90 -1.54
N ALA A 340 -2.61 7.14 -0.45
CA ALA A 340 -2.00 7.47 0.83
C ALA A 340 -0.46 7.50 0.70
N ALA A 341 0.14 6.47 0.10
CA ALA A 341 1.59 6.40 -0.12
C ALA A 341 2.12 7.58 -0.96
N GLN A 342 1.42 7.93 -2.05
CA GLN A 342 1.74 9.11 -2.87
C GLN A 342 1.62 10.40 -2.07
N LEU A 343 0.56 10.56 -1.27
CA LEU A 343 0.40 11.74 -0.41
C LEU A 343 1.58 11.89 0.55
N PHE A 344 2.00 10.79 1.18
CA PHE A 344 3.10 10.81 2.14
C PHE A 344 4.48 10.99 1.49
N SER A 345 4.68 10.64 0.22
CA SER A 345 5.96 10.89 -0.47
C SER A 345 6.18 12.37 -0.80
N HIS A 346 5.10 13.14 -0.93
CA HIS A 346 5.13 14.59 -1.10
C HIS A 346 5.02 15.37 0.23
N LEU A 347 4.75 14.66 1.33
CA LEU A 347 4.69 15.26 2.65
C LEU A 347 6.10 15.61 3.12
N ARG A 348 6.38 16.92 3.24
CA ARG A 348 7.59 17.40 3.91
C ARG A 348 7.28 17.71 5.35
N ILE A 349 7.63 16.78 6.24
CA ILE A 349 7.76 17.06 7.66
C ILE A 349 9.23 17.39 7.90
N ASP A 350 9.52 18.63 8.30
CA ASP A 350 10.86 19.04 8.70
C ASP A 350 11.21 18.39 10.06
N ASP A 351 11.51 17.10 10.04
CA ASP A 351 11.88 16.31 11.21
C ASP A 351 13.40 16.09 11.28
N ALA A 352 13.97 16.19 12.47
CA ALA A 352 15.39 15.94 12.75
C ALA A 352 15.72 14.47 13.05
N ASP A 353 14.74 13.56 13.00
CA ASP A 353 14.87 12.17 13.48
C ASP A 353 14.66 11.15 12.33
N PRO A 354 15.61 10.25 12.05
CA PRO A 354 15.48 9.27 10.98
C PRO A 354 14.39 8.22 11.26
N ALA A 355 13.74 7.75 10.18
CA ALA A 355 12.72 6.72 10.21
C ALA A 355 13.19 5.44 10.96
N PRO A 356 12.36 4.85 11.83
CA PRO A 356 12.66 3.57 12.45
C PRO A 356 12.54 2.41 11.44
N ALA A 357 13.43 1.44 11.56
CA ALA A 357 13.44 0.22 10.75
C ALA A 357 12.28 -0.73 11.12
N ALA A 358 11.57 -1.17 10.07
CA ALA A 358 10.56 -2.23 10.00
C ALA A 358 9.30 -2.10 10.91
N PRO A 359 8.10 -2.46 10.39
CA PRO A 359 6.85 -2.34 11.14
C PRO A 359 6.80 -3.31 12.34
N ARG A 360 6.42 -2.79 13.51
CA ARG A 360 6.11 -3.62 14.70
C ARG A 360 4.60 -3.85 14.79
N ILE A 361 4.15 -5.01 14.31
CA ILE A 361 2.75 -5.44 14.46
C ILE A 361 2.48 -5.76 15.94
N ARG A 362 1.57 -5.02 16.58
CA ARG A 362 1.01 -5.40 17.89
C ARG A 362 -0.41 -5.92 17.70
N MET A 363 -0.58 -7.24 17.80
CA MET A 363 -1.90 -7.83 17.94
C MET A 363 -2.46 -7.50 19.33
N ARG A 364 -3.73 -7.10 19.39
CA ARG A 364 -4.47 -6.85 20.64
C ARG A 364 -4.54 -8.13 21.48
N ASP A 365 -3.88 -8.12 22.64
CA ASP A 365 -3.98 -9.23 23.60
C ASP A 365 -5.31 -9.10 24.36
N ASP A 366 -6.35 -9.78 23.87
CA ASP A 366 -7.62 -9.94 24.57
C ASP A 366 -7.44 -10.87 25.78
N ARG A 367 -6.83 -10.35 26.85
CA ARG A 367 -6.87 -10.96 28.19
C ARG A 367 -7.18 -9.94 29.26
N ARG A 368 -8.46 -9.56 29.34
CA ARG A 368 -9.09 -9.23 30.63
C ARG A 368 -9.84 -10.45 31.14
N SER A 369 -9.20 -11.25 32.00
CA SER A 369 -9.87 -11.91 33.12
C SER A 369 -8.84 -12.52 34.09
N GLY A 370 -9.08 -12.37 35.39
CA GLY A 370 -8.50 -13.26 36.41
C GLY A 370 -7.53 -12.63 37.39
N THR A 371 -8.08 -12.03 38.44
CA THR A 371 -7.43 -11.79 39.74
C THR A 371 -6.76 -13.04 40.32
N HIS A 372 -5.46 -12.98 40.66
CA HIS A 372 -4.91 -13.41 41.96
C HIS A 372 -3.41 -13.07 42.10
N PRO A 373 -2.97 -12.53 43.25
CA PRO A 373 -1.56 -12.38 43.55
C PRO A 373 -1.00 -13.68 44.13
N ARG A 374 0.14 -14.15 43.62
CA ARG A 374 1.03 -15.03 44.38
C ARG A 374 2.42 -14.43 44.38
N GLU A 375 2.76 -13.87 45.54
CA GLU A 375 4.13 -13.70 46.00
C GLU A 375 4.86 -15.05 45.92
N VAL A 376 6.01 -15.08 45.25
CA VAL A 376 7.09 -15.99 45.63
C VAL A 376 8.39 -15.20 45.56
N GLU A 377 8.84 -14.87 46.76
CA GLU A 377 10.17 -14.41 47.12
C GLU A 377 11.23 -15.45 46.69
N SER A 378 12.28 -15.02 45.98
CA SER A 378 13.47 -15.84 45.75
C SER A 378 14.69 -14.94 45.57
N ALA A 379 15.36 -14.69 46.69
CA ALA A 379 16.67 -14.09 46.78
C ALA A 379 17.76 -14.93 46.08
N ALA A 380 18.67 -14.27 45.36
CA ALA A 380 20.01 -14.80 45.11
C ALA A 380 21.02 -13.67 44.87
N ARG A 381 21.65 -13.28 45.99
CA ARG A 381 23.03 -12.77 46.20
C ARG A 381 23.49 -11.47 45.56
#